data_AF-A0A8B8N7R9-F1
#
_entry.id   AF-A0A8B8N7R9-F1
#
_cell.length_a   1.000
_cell.length_b   1.000
_cell.length_c   1.000
_cell.angle_alpha   90.00
_cell.angle_beta   90.00
_cell.angle_gamma   90.00
#
_symmetry.space_group_name_H-M   'P 1'
#
loop_
_entity.id
_entity.type
_entity.pdbx_description
1 polymer ?
#
loop_
_entity_poly.entity_id
_entity_poly.type
_entity_poly.pdbx_seq_one_letter_code
_entity_poly.pdbx_strand_id
1 'polypeptide(L)'
;MESSGDHEHVFSNGSYLANLAVSSNILIDSWTAISVPQGDKPVTIDHPDYNIIAFVSSLETTGDSGLLTVTPDFQFLCSDTHPSFQINEAACSQYDRLHREFHQLREKVKTSFEPADPKPYIITGRRLNGSVASLFTLSLLNTLDSTKYKLILCIILNGSSA
;
A
#
# COMPACT_ATOMS: atom_id res chain seq x y z
N MET A 1 -25.94 39.55 27.62
CA MET A 1 -24.97 39.79 26.53
C MET A 1 -24.13 38.52 26.46
N GLU A 2 -24.21 37.86 25.30
CA GLU A 2 -23.57 36.60 24.92
C GLU A 2 -22.11 36.47 25.40
N SER A 3 -21.55 35.28 25.63
CA SER A 3 -21.52 34.17 24.69
C SER A 3 -21.31 32.85 25.41
N SER A 4 -22.25 31.91 25.22
CA SER A 4 -22.02 30.49 25.43
C SER A 4 -21.13 30.00 24.30
N GLY A 5 -19.88 29.69 24.60
CA GLY A 5 -18.98 29.04 23.66
C GLY A 5 -19.53 27.65 23.34
N ASP A 6 -20.04 27.48 22.12
CA ASP A 6 -20.30 26.17 21.53
C ASP A 6 -19.01 25.36 21.60
N HIS A 7 -19.01 24.29 22.40
CA HIS A 7 -18.02 23.24 22.28
C HIS A 7 -18.29 22.53 20.96
N GLU A 8 -17.47 22.85 19.95
CA GLU A 8 -17.43 22.14 18.68
C GLU A 8 -17.24 20.64 18.95
N HIS A 9 -18.34 19.89 18.82
CA HIS A 9 -18.36 18.45 19.03
C HIS A 9 -17.73 17.81 17.78
N VAL A 10 -16.40 17.73 17.76
CA VAL A 10 -15.65 17.01 16.72
C VAL A 10 -16.00 15.52 16.85
N PHE A 11 -17.02 15.07 16.13
CA PHE A 11 -17.39 13.66 16.08
C PHE A 11 -16.22 12.86 15.49
N SER A 12 -15.59 12.05 16.35
CA SER A 12 -14.54 11.12 15.96
C SER A 12 -15.15 9.93 15.22
N ASN A 13 -15.29 10.07 13.90
CA ASN A 13 -15.63 8.96 12.99
C ASN A 13 -14.56 7.84 13.00
N GLY A 14 -13.44 8.04 13.70
CA GLY A 14 -12.37 7.04 13.82
C GLY A 14 -12.86 5.71 14.41
N SER A 15 -13.75 5.74 15.41
CA SER A 15 -14.29 4.51 16.00
C SER A 15 -15.17 3.74 15.01
N TYR A 16 -16.00 4.44 14.24
CA TYR A 16 -16.82 3.85 13.18
C TYR A 16 -15.96 3.25 12.07
N LEU A 17 -14.96 4.00 11.57
CA LEU A 17 -14.05 3.51 10.52
C LEU A 17 -13.20 2.33 10.99
N ALA A 18 -12.72 2.34 12.23
CA ALA A 18 -12.00 1.22 12.81
C ALA A 18 -12.89 -0.03 12.90
N ASN A 19 -14.12 0.12 13.40
CA ASN A 19 -15.08 -0.98 13.45
C ASN A 19 -15.43 -1.51 12.05
N LEU A 20 -15.56 -0.64 11.06
CA LEU A 20 -15.79 -1.03 9.67
C LEU A 20 -14.61 -1.84 9.10
N ALA A 21 -13.37 -1.39 9.34
CA ALA A 21 -12.17 -2.10 8.90
C ALA A 21 -12.03 -3.48 9.55
N VAL A 22 -12.39 -3.62 10.84
CA VAL A 22 -12.35 -4.91 11.54
C VAL A 22 -13.48 -5.83 11.10
N SER A 23 -14.71 -5.33 10.95
CA SER A 23 -15.88 -6.14 10.58
C SER A 23 -15.94 -6.56 9.11
N SER A 24 -15.21 -5.87 8.24
CA SER A 24 -15.12 -6.19 6.80
C SER A 24 -14.11 -7.29 6.46
N ASN A 25 -13.43 -7.87 7.46
CA ASN A 25 -12.38 -8.90 7.30
C ASN A 25 -11.14 -8.50 6.49
N ILE A 26 -11.08 -7.28 5.91
CA ILE A 26 -9.94 -6.84 5.09
C ILE A 26 -8.60 -6.94 5.82
N LEU A 27 -8.58 -6.73 7.14
CA LEU A 27 -7.38 -6.87 7.97
C LEU A 27 -6.97 -8.33 8.16
N ILE A 28 -7.94 -9.23 8.37
CA ILE A 28 -7.72 -10.67 8.55
C ILE A 28 -7.24 -11.30 7.24
N ASP A 29 -7.86 -10.94 6.13
CA ASP A 29 -7.50 -11.44 4.80
C ASP A 29 -6.11 -10.95 4.40
N SER A 30 -5.81 -9.67 4.63
CA SER A 30 -4.48 -9.11 4.41
C SER A 30 -3.42 -9.81 5.27
N TRP A 31 -3.70 -10.03 6.56
CA TRP A 31 -2.80 -10.74 7.47
C TRP A 31 -2.56 -12.18 7.03
N THR A 32 -3.62 -12.86 6.62
CA THR A 32 -3.56 -14.24 6.10
C THR A 32 -2.69 -14.30 4.84
N ALA A 33 -2.89 -13.36 3.92
CA ALA A 33 -2.13 -13.28 2.67
C ALA A 33 -0.62 -13.09 2.90
N ILE A 34 -0.23 -12.23 3.84
CA ILE A 34 1.19 -12.00 4.17
C ILE A 34 1.80 -13.08 5.07
N SER A 35 0.98 -13.97 5.64
CA SER A 35 1.42 -15.09 6.48
C SER A 35 1.72 -16.34 5.68
N VAL A 36 1.38 -16.38 4.39
CA VAL A 36 1.71 -17.52 3.53
C VAL A 36 3.22 -17.59 3.34
N PRO A 37 3.88 -18.70 3.74
CA PRO A 37 5.31 -18.87 3.50
C PRO A 37 5.53 -19.08 2.00
N GLN A 38 5.92 -18.02 1.32
CA GLN A 38 6.41 -18.06 -0.06
C GLN A 38 7.72 -17.29 -0.17
N GLY A 39 8.49 -17.60 -1.21
CA GLY A 39 9.77 -16.94 -1.47
C GLY A 39 9.62 -15.43 -1.69
N ASP A 40 10.66 -14.77 -2.17
CA ASP A 40 10.71 -13.30 -2.17
C ASP A 40 9.82 -12.58 -3.21
N LYS A 41 8.84 -13.27 -3.80
CA LYS A 41 7.95 -12.72 -4.82
C LYS A 41 6.59 -12.34 -4.22
N PRO A 42 5.96 -11.24 -4.69
CA PRO A 42 4.62 -10.91 -4.28
C PRO A 42 3.62 -12.00 -4.72
N VAL A 43 2.63 -12.26 -3.87
CA VAL A 43 1.56 -13.22 -4.11
C VAL A 43 0.28 -12.48 -4.46
N THR A 44 -0.47 -12.97 -5.44
CA THR A 44 -1.82 -12.47 -5.73
C THR A 44 -2.87 -13.47 -5.25
N ILE A 45 -3.86 -13.00 -4.50
CA ILE A 45 -5.01 -13.79 -4.03
C ILE A 45 -6.28 -13.17 -4.59
N ASP A 46 -7.17 -13.98 -5.17
CA ASP A 46 -8.48 -13.57 -5.64
C ASP A 46 -9.51 -13.84 -4.53
N HIS A 47 -10.11 -12.78 -4.00
CA HIS A 47 -11.23 -12.82 -3.06
C HIS A 47 -12.52 -12.49 -3.84
N PRO A 48 -13.70 -13.01 -3.45
CA PRO A 48 -14.96 -12.72 -4.14
C PRO A 48 -15.18 -11.22 -4.41
N ASP A 49 -14.85 -10.37 -3.43
CA ASP A 49 -15.12 -8.93 -3.48
C ASP A 49 -13.92 -8.05 -3.88
N TYR A 50 -12.68 -8.58 -3.85
CA TYR A 50 -11.46 -7.82 -4.14
C TYR A 50 -10.30 -8.75 -4.47
N ASN A 51 -9.19 -8.19 -4.96
CA ASN A 51 -7.93 -8.90 -5.11
C ASN A 51 -6.95 -8.44 -4.03
N ILE A 52 -6.03 -9.31 -3.61
CA ILE A 52 -4.95 -8.96 -2.69
C ILE A 52 -3.61 -9.19 -3.39
N ILE A 53 -2.71 -8.19 -3.34
CA ILE A 53 -1.30 -8.35 -3.68
C ILE A 53 -0.51 -8.25 -2.36
N ALA A 54 0.03 -9.38 -1.92
CA ALA A 54 0.77 -9.50 -0.67
C ALA A 54 2.27 -9.58 -0.92
N PHE A 55 3.01 -8.66 -0.32
CA PHE A 55 4.45 -8.60 -0.31
C PHE A 55 4.97 -9.35 0.91
N VAL A 56 5.37 -10.61 0.68
CA VAL A 56 5.87 -11.53 1.70
C VAL A 56 7.40 -11.49 1.76
N SER A 57 7.97 -11.76 2.95
CA SER A 57 9.40 -12.02 3.10
C SER A 57 9.62 -13.48 3.46
N SER A 58 10.61 -14.11 2.83
CA SER A 58 11.20 -15.33 3.36
C SER A 58 12.35 -15.05 4.35
N LEU A 59 12.98 -13.88 4.25
CA LEU A 59 14.12 -13.46 5.06
C LEU A 59 14.01 -11.99 5.49
N GLU A 60 14.39 -11.70 6.73
CA GLU A 60 14.56 -10.32 7.20
C GLU A 60 15.87 -9.81 6.61
N THR A 61 15.82 -9.06 5.51
CA THR A 61 16.99 -8.33 5.06
C THR A 61 17.22 -7.17 6.03
N THR A 62 18.26 -7.27 6.85
CA THR A 62 18.90 -6.14 7.52
C THR A 62 19.48 -5.23 6.43
N GLY A 63 18.63 -4.41 5.83
CA GLY A 63 19.07 -3.35 4.96
C GLY A 63 19.54 -2.17 5.79
N ASP A 64 20.58 -1.50 5.33
CA ASP A 64 21.09 -0.30 5.96
C ASP A 64 19.99 0.77 6.06
N SER A 65 19.98 1.52 7.17
CA SER A 65 18.99 2.57 7.46
C SER A 65 19.23 3.86 6.66
N GLY A 66 19.81 3.73 5.46
CA GLY A 66 20.08 4.84 4.58
C GLY A 66 18.82 5.44 3.96
N LEU A 67 18.99 6.64 3.41
CA LEU A 67 17.97 7.36 2.67
C LEU A 67 18.49 7.62 1.26
N LEU A 68 17.72 7.18 0.26
CA LEU A 68 18.00 7.48 -1.14
C LEU A 68 17.16 8.66 -1.60
N THR A 69 17.81 9.58 -2.31
CA THR A 69 17.16 10.72 -2.96
C THR A 69 16.57 10.26 -4.30
N VAL A 70 15.30 10.62 -4.53
CA VAL A 70 14.51 10.59 -5.78
C VAL A 70 14.98 9.59 -6.86
N THR A 71 14.20 8.53 -7.08
CA THR A 71 14.31 7.71 -8.29
C THR A 71 13.34 8.22 -9.38
N PRO A 72 13.64 8.00 -10.68
CA PRO A 72 12.77 8.46 -11.78
C PRO A 72 11.33 7.95 -11.67
N ASP A 73 11.12 6.74 -11.15
CA ASP A 73 9.80 6.11 -10.96
C ASP A 73 8.86 6.91 -10.05
N PHE A 74 9.41 7.77 -9.18
CA PHE A 74 8.65 8.52 -8.18
C PHE A 74 8.78 10.03 -8.31
N GLN A 75 9.30 10.53 -9.45
CA GLN A 75 9.44 11.97 -9.68
C GLN A 75 8.08 12.71 -9.64
N PHE A 76 6.97 12.01 -9.90
CA PHE A 76 5.62 12.55 -9.82
C PHE A 76 5.20 12.98 -8.40
N LEU A 77 5.92 12.54 -7.36
CA LEU A 77 5.70 12.97 -5.97
C LEU A 77 6.35 14.33 -5.67
N CYS A 78 7.24 14.80 -6.53
CA CYS A 78 7.86 16.11 -6.38
C CYS A 78 6.90 17.22 -6.84
N SER A 79 7.08 18.41 -6.26
CA SER A 79 6.41 19.64 -6.69
C SER A 79 7.40 20.79 -6.72
N ASP A 80 7.01 21.95 -7.26
CA ASP A 80 7.86 23.14 -7.27
C ASP A 80 8.30 23.57 -5.86
N THR A 81 7.45 23.30 -4.85
CA THR A 81 7.74 23.59 -3.44
C THR A 81 8.56 22.51 -2.75
N HIS A 82 8.49 21.28 -3.24
CA HIS A 82 9.18 20.10 -2.69
C HIS A 82 9.82 19.33 -3.85
N PRO A 83 10.97 19.81 -4.38
CA PRO A 83 11.56 19.28 -5.61
C PRO A 83 12.22 17.91 -5.41
N SER A 84 12.38 17.48 -4.16
CA SER A 84 12.95 16.18 -3.81
C SER A 84 12.36 15.65 -2.52
N PHE A 85 12.42 14.33 -2.37
CA PHE A 85 12.06 13.61 -1.16
C PHE A 85 13.01 12.41 -1.00
N GLN A 86 12.93 11.77 0.17
CA GLN A 86 13.80 10.67 0.53
C GLN A 86 12.99 9.39 0.75
N ILE A 87 13.52 8.27 0.29
CA ILE A 87 12.96 6.92 0.49
C ILE A 87 13.95 6.11 1.29
N ASN A 88 13.46 5.24 2.16
CA ASN A 88 14.31 4.25 2.83
C ASN A 88 15.06 3.39 1.79
N GLU A 89 16.39 3.34 1.92
CA GLU A 89 17.27 2.66 0.98
C GLU A 89 16.93 1.18 0.82
N ALA A 90 16.75 0.47 1.94
CA ALA A 90 16.42 -0.95 1.92
C ALA A 90 15.10 -1.24 1.17
N ALA A 91 14.08 -0.41 1.36
CA ALA A 91 12.81 -0.56 0.66
C ALA A 91 12.96 -0.30 -0.83
N CYS A 92 13.76 0.71 -1.21
CA CYS A 92 14.04 1.02 -2.61
C CYS A 92 14.85 -0.08 -3.29
N SER A 93 15.92 -0.58 -2.66
CA SER A 93 16.72 -1.69 -3.21
C SER A 93 15.87 -2.95 -3.41
N GLN A 94 14.98 -3.25 -2.46
CA GLN A 94 14.05 -4.37 -2.59
C GLN A 94 13.03 -4.14 -3.70
N TYR A 95 12.54 -2.91 -3.85
CA TYR A 95 11.65 -2.52 -4.95
C TYR A 95 12.34 -2.70 -6.31
N ASP A 96 13.57 -2.23 -6.46
CA ASP A 96 14.36 -2.35 -7.69
C ASP A 96 14.68 -3.80 -8.04
N ARG A 97 14.96 -4.63 -7.04
CA ARG A 97 15.19 -6.08 -7.23
C ARG A 97 13.98 -6.79 -7.83
N LEU A 98 12.77 -6.30 -7.54
CA LEU A 98 11.50 -6.86 -8.01
C LEU A 98 10.94 -6.11 -9.22
N HIS A 99 11.74 -5.26 -9.88
CA HIS A 99 11.29 -4.37 -10.95
C HIS A 99 10.54 -5.11 -12.08
N ARG A 100 11.02 -6.29 -12.49
CA ARG A 100 10.37 -7.09 -13.54
C ARG A 100 9.01 -7.62 -13.10
N GLU A 101 8.95 -8.19 -11.90
CA GLU A 101 7.72 -8.69 -11.29
C GLU A 101 6.71 -7.55 -11.09
N PHE A 102 7.17 -6.35 -10.72
CA PHE A 102 6.29 -5.18 -10.58
C PHE A 102 5.78 -4.68 -11.90
N HIS A 103 6.59 -4.65 -12.95
CA HIS A 103 6.10 -4.33 -14.27
C HIS A 103 4.94 -5.26 -14.67
N GLN A 104 5.11 -6.57 -14.48
CA GLN A 104 4.06 -7.55 -14.79
C GLN A 104 2.80 -7.35 -13.93
N LEU A 105 2.97 -7.12 -12.62
CA LEU A 105 1.85 -6.88 -11.71
C LEU A 105 1.10 -5.58 -12.03
N ARG A 106 1.81 -4.49 -12.37
CA ARG A 106 1.19 -3.22 -12.75
C ARG A 106 0.31 -3.38 -13.99
N GLU A 107 0.83 -4.04 -15.03
CA GLU A 107 0.04 -4.28 -16.25
C GLU A 107 -1.15 -5.20 -15.99
N LYS A 108 -1.01 -6.21 -15.12
CA LYS A 108 -2.12 -7.05 -14.67
C LYS A 108 -3.19 -6.23 -13.93
N VAL A 109 -2.80 -5.34 -13.03
CA VAL A 109 -3.76 -4.47 -12.30
C VAL A 109 -4.48 -3.54 -13.27
N LYS A 110 -3.75 -2.86 -14.16
CA LYS A 110 -4.34 -1.98 -15.19
C LYS A 110 -5.37 -2.70 -16.03
N THR A 111 -5.00 -3.84 -16.62
CA THR A 111 -5.89 -4.64 -17.48
C THR A 111 -7.12 -5.14 -16.74
N SER A 112 -7.01 -5.43 -15.44
CA SER A 112 -8.17 -5.82 -14.62
C SER A 112 -9.15 -4.68 -14.30
N PHE A 113 -8.78 -3.43 -14.59
CA PHE A 113 -9.62 -2.24 -14.39
C PHE A 113 -10.38 -1.78 -15.64
N GLU A 114 -10.17 -2.44 -16.79
CA GLU A 114 -10.88 -2.19 -18.04
C GLU A 114 -12.39 -2.52 -18.02
N PRO A 115 -12.85 -3.58 -17.31
CA PRO A 115 -14.29 -3.84 -17.20
C PRO A 115 -15.06 -2.69 -16.53
N ALA A 116 -16.37 -2.61 -16.80
CA ALA A 116 -17.24 -1.55 -16.28
C ALA A 116 -17.37 -1.55 -14.75
N ASP A 117 -17.30 -2.73 -14.13
CA ASP A 117 -17.35 -2.91 -12.67
C ASP A 117 -16.13 -3.74 -12.20
N PRO A 118 -14.96 -3.10 -12.06
CA PRO A 118 -13.73 -3.80 -11.73
C PRO A 118 -13.62 -4.08 -10.22
N LYS A 119 -13.09 -5.25 -9.87
CA LYS A 119 -12.78 -5.58 -8.48
C LYS A 119 -11.67 -4.68 -7.92
N PRO A 120 -11.81 -4.13 -6.69
CA PRO A 120 -10.74 -3.41 -6.00
C PRO A 120 -9.51 -4.29 -5.73
N TYR A 121 -8.37 -3.66 -5.47
CA TYR A 121 -7.15 -4.29 -4.98
C TYR A 121 -6.78 -3.78 -3.59
N ILE A 122 -6.40 -4.72 -2.74
CA ILE A 122 -5.68 -4.48 -1.50
C ILE A 122 -4.20 -4.81 -1.74
N ILE A 123 -3.32 -3.85 -1.51
CA ILE A 123 -1.88 -4.03 -1.54
C ILE A 123 -1.39 -4.08 -0.10
N THR A 124 -0.70 -5.16 0.29
CA THR A 124 -0.32 -5.35 1.69
C THR A 124 1.08 -5.92 1.86
N GLY A 125 1.66 -5.69 3.03
CA GLY A 125 2.97 -6.18 3.42
C GLY A 125 3.23 -5.93 4.90
N ARG A 126 4.27 -6.56 5.43
CA ARG A 126 4.76 -6.35 6.80
C ARG A 126 6.17 -5.81 6.83
N ARG A 127 6.48 -4.96 7.81
CA ARG A 127 7.82 -4.39 8.02
C ARG A 127 8.37 -3.78 6.72
N LEU A 128 9.58 -4.16 6.30
CA LEU A 128 10.20 -3.68 5.06
C LEU A 128 9.32 -3.94 3.82
N ASN A 129 8.68 -5.11 3.72
CA ASN A 129 7.80 -5.41 2.60
C ASN A 129 6.50 -4.59 2.62
N GLY A 130 6.10 -4.07 3.78
CA GLY A 130 5.05 -3.05 3.88
C GLY A 130 5.45 -1.73 3.21
N SER A 131 6.71 -1.33 3.38
CA SER A 131 7.28 -0.19 2.65
C SER A 131 7.37 -0.44 1.15
N VAL A 132 7.79 -1.64 0.74
CA VAL A 132 7.79 -2.04 -0.70
C VAL A 132 6.38 -2.04 -1.29
N ALA A 133 5.39 -2.54 -0.54
CA ALA A 133 3.98 -2.50 -0.92
C ALA A 133 3.47 -1.06 -1.11
N SER A 134 3.94 -0.12 -0.29
CA SER A 134 3.65 1.31 -0.45
C SER A 134 4.29 1.89 -1.71
N LEU A 135 5.57 1.59 -1.97
CA LEU A 135 6.25 2.02 -3.20
C LEU A 135 5.56 1.48 -4.46
N PHE A 136 5.16 0.21 -4.45
CA PHE A 136 4.38 -0.37 -5.54
C PHE A 136 3.02 0.34 -5.72
N THR A 137 2.33 0.64 -4.62
CA THR A 137 1.07 1.40 -4.65
C THR A 137 1.27 2.79 -5.27
N LEU A 138 2.31 3.52 -4.87
CA LEU A 138 2.63 4.82 -5.44
C LEU A 138 2.94 4.72 -6.94
N SER A 139 3.70 3.71 -7.35
CA SER A 139 3.97 3.44 -8.77
C SER A 139 2.68 3.15 -9.56
N LEU A 140 1.71 2.42 -8.98
CA LEU A 140 0.39 2.23 -9.59
C LEU A 140 -0.34 3.56 -9.78
N LEU A 141 -0.43 4.39 -8.73
CA LEU A 141 -1.13 5.68 -8.78
C LEU A 141 -0.55 6.61 -9.83
N ASN A 142 0.76 6.59 -10.07
CA ASN A 142 1.40 7.35 -11.14
C ASN A 142 0.94 6.93 -12.56
N THR A 143 0.53 5.68 -12.73
CA THR A 143 0.21 5.10 -14.04
C THR A 143 -1.28 4.94 -14.31
N LEU A 144 -2.09 4.99 -13.26
CA LEU A 144 -3.54 4.82 -13.33
C LEU A 144 -4.23 6.18 -13.50
N ASP A 145 -5.38 6.14 -14.16
CA ASP A 145 -6.29 7.28 -14.16
C ASP A 145 -6.86 7.54 -12.75
N SER A 146 -7.03 8.81 -12.39
CA SER A 146 -7.48 9.23 -11.07
C SER A 146 -8.83 8.63 -10.64
N THR A 147 -9.71 8.29 -11.59
CA THR A 147 -10.99 7.62 -11.31
C THR A 147 -10.83 6.22 -10.73
N LYS A 148 -9.65 5.60 -10.92
CA LYS A 148 -9.31 4.25 -10.46
C LYS A 148 -8.64 4.23 -9.09
N TYR A 149 -8.22 5.38 -8.54
CA TYR A 149 -7.52 5.42 -7.25
C TYR A 149 -8.38 4.87 -6.10
N LYS A 150 -9.70 5.05 -6.16
CA LYS A 150 -10.66 4.49 -5.19
C LYS A 150 -10.70 2.97 -5.15
N LEU A 151 -10.17 2.30 -6.18
CA LEU A 151 -10.11 0.84 -6.28
C LEU A 151 -8.83 0.28 -5.66
N ILE A 152 -7.95 1.13 -5.12
CA ILE A 152 -6.67 0.74 -4.56
C ILE A 152 -6.63 1.10 -3.08
N LEU A 153 -6.39 0.11 -2.22
CA LEU A 153 -6.19 0.29 -0.79
C LEU A 153 -4.86 -0.34 -0.38
N CYS A 154 -3.97 0.43 0.25
CA CYS A 154 -2.74 -0.13 0.82
C CYS A 154 -2.87 -0.30 2.34
N ILE A 155 -2.64 -1.53 2.84
CA ILE A 155 -2.70 -1.87 4.27
C ILE A 155 -1.35 -2.41 4.71
N ILE A 156 -0.70 -1.75 5.66
CA ILE A 156 0.59 -2.17 6.22
C ILE A 156 0.37 -2.74 7.62
N LEU A 157 0.86 -3.94 7.86
CA LEU A 157 0.69 -4.64 9.14
C LEU A 157 2.04 -4.75 9.85
N ASN A 158 2.23 -3.93 10.88
CA ASN A 158 3.45 -3.86 11.68
C ASN A 158 3.26 -4.61 13.00
N GLY A 159 3.21 -5.94 12.92
CA GLY A 159 3.22 -6.80 14.10
C GLY A 159 4.65 -7.16 14.54
N SER A 160 4.98 -6.95 15.80
CA SER A 160 6.02 -7.72 16.49
C SER A 160 5.49 -9.13 16.74
N SER A 161 6.30 -10.16 16.52
CA SER A 161 6.01 -11.49 17.07
C SER A 161 5.90 -11.34 18.58
N ALA A 162 4.68 -11.50 19.10
CA ALA A 162 4.45 -11.61 20.54
C ALA A 162 5.01 -12.93 21.07
#